data_AF-A0A5D6Y433-F1
#
_entry.id   AF-A0A5D6Y433-F1
#
_cell.length_a   1.000
_cell.length_b   1.000
_cell.length_c   1.000
_cell.angle_alpha   90.00
_cell.angle_beta   90.00
_cell.angle_gamma   90.00
#
_symmetry.space_group_name_H-M   'P 1'
#
loop_
_entity.id
_entity.type
_entity.pdbx_description
1 polymer ?
#
loop_
_entity_poly.entity_id
_entity_poly.type
_entity_poly.pdbx_seq_one_letter_code
_entity_poly.pdbx_strand_id
1 'polypeptide(L)'
;MAAPMRHAARASSPVLIYEGPMARAVRLMKGVSVTSCALTSVGMPTLCLISEQSASMAGKWAMCGTIMLFGLGTTSLFHVLFKPYVMRMWVNGGESTQTARDPQLTVETVTLFAQLTTHDFRLSDAAPPASSMHPMLSFQAKGKHFFVHPEEFEDRAFAEKLLGKKIDAPRKGSDDDDDDHE
;
A
#
# COMPACT_ATOMS: atom_id res chain seq x y z
N MET A 1 -12.68 -40.81 -31.10
CA MET A 1 -12.11 -39.47 -31.34
C MET A 1 -11.69 -38.93 -29.98
N ALA A 2 -10.41 -39.12 -29.64
CA ALA A 2 -9.88 -38.84 -28.29
C ALA A 2 -9.44 -37.37 -28.20
N ALA A 3 -9.91 -36.67 -27.16
CA ALA A 3 -9.48 -35.31 -26.86
C ALA A 3 -8.07 -35.32 -26.22
N PRO A 4 -7.16 -34.42 -26.62
CA PRO A 4 -5.83 -34.39 -26.04
C PRO A 4 -5.86 -33.87 -24.60
N MET A 5 -5.40 -34.71 -23.68
CA MET A 5 -5.07 -34.34 -22.29
C MET A 5 -3.99 -33.25 -22.31
N ARG A 6 -4.40 -32.00 -22.08
CA ARG A 6 -3.48 -30.92 -21.73
C ARG A 6 -2.92 -31.25 -20.34
N HIS A 7 -1.63 -31.56 -20.29
CA HIS A 7 -0.87 -31.59 -19.04
C HIS A 7 -1.05 -30.24 -18.35
N ALA A 8 -1.87 -30.21 -17.31
CA ALA A 8 -1.87 -29.12 -16.35
C ALA A 8 -0.52 -29.19 -15.63
N ALA A 9 0.43 -28.35 -16.05
CA ALA A 9 1.63 -28.10 -15.30
C ALA A 9 1.23 -27.79 -13.86
N ARG A 10 1.78 -28.55 -12.93
CA ARG A 10 1.53 -28.46 -11.49
C ARG A 10 1.93 -27.06 -11.04
N ALA A 11 0.97 -26.13 -11.01
CA ALA A 11 1.20 -24.76 -10.59
C ALA A 11 1.57 -24.81 -9.10
N SER A 12 2.86 -24.68 -8.84
CA SER A 12 3.39 -24.46 -7.51
C SER A 12 2.61 -23.32 -6.85
N SER A 13 2.03 -23.57 -5.68
CA SER A 13 1.32 -22.55 -4.92
C SER A 13 2.26 -21.37 -4.59
N PRO A 14 1.82 -20.12 -4.80
CA PRO A 14 2.62 -18.94 -4.46
C PRO A 14 2.90 -18.92 -2.95
N VAL A 15 4.14 -18.64 -2.57
CA VAL A 15 4.58 -18.58 -1.17
C VAL A 15 4.55 -17.13 -0.72
N LEU A 16 3.81 -16.84 0.35
CA LEU A 16 3.80 -15.51 0.97
C LEU A 16 5.14 -15.29 1.69
N ILE A 17 5.83 -14.19 1.38
CA ILE A 17 7.15 -13.88 1.94
C ILE A 17 7.18 -12.59 2.77
N TYR A 18 6.11 -11.80 2.68
CA TYR A 18 6.00 -10.53 3.38
C TYR A 18 4.53 -10.11 3.50
N GLU A 19 4.14 -9.65 4.68
CA GLU A 19 2.87 -8.98 4.96
C GLU A 19 3.14 -7.66 5.68
N GLY A 20 2.58 -6.57 5.17
CA GLY A 20 2.75 -5.24 5.75
C GLY A 20 1.95 -5.09 7.06
N PRO A 21 2.55 -4.56 8.13
CA PRO A 21 1.93 -4.53 9.45
C PRO A 21 0.72 -3.58 9.50
N MET A 22 0.72 -2.56 8.63
CA MET A 22 -0.37 -1.59 8.51
C MET A 22 -1.30 -1.86 7.33
N ALA A 23 -1.21 -3.02 6.66
CA ALA A 23 -1.98 -3.31 5.45
C ALA A 23 -3.49 -3.15 5.66
N ARG A 24 -4.01 -3.69 6.77
CA ARG A 24 -5.43 -3.57 7.14
C ARG A 24 -5.80 -2.13 7.48
N ALA A 25 -4.96 -1.45 8.26
CA ALA A 25 -5.20 -0.08 8.71
C ALA A 25 -5.27 0.89 7.50
N VAL A 26 -4.32 0.80 6.58
CA VAL A 26 -4.26 1.63 5.37
C VAL A 26 -5.48 1.40 4.47
N ARG A 27 -5.92 0.14 4.29
CA ARG A 27 -7.15 -0.18 3.53
C ARG A 27 -8.40 0.40 4.18
N LEU A 28 -8.53 0.24 5.49
CA LEU A 28 -9.68 0.77 6.23
C LEU A 28 -9.73 2.29 6.17
N MET A 29 -8.60 2.97 6.43
CA MET A 29 -8.50 4.43 6.34
C MET A 29 -8.87 4.93 4.95
N LYS A 30 -8.35 4.32 3.88
CA LYS A 30 -8.75 4.68 2.49
C LYS A 30 -10.24 4.46 2.25
N GLY A 31 -10.78 3.33 2.68
CA GLY A 31 -12.20 3.01 2.52
C GLY A 31 -13.09 4.04 3.21
N VAL A 32 -12.76 4.40 4.45
CA VAL A 32 -13.48 5.42 5.22
C VAL A 32 -13.37 6.79 4.55
N SER A 33 -12.17 7.22 4.15
CA SER A 33 -11.99 8.52 3.47
C SER A 33 -12.79 8.61 2.17
N VAL A 34 -12.72 7.58 1.32
CA VAL A 34 -13.45 7.56 0.04
C VAL A 34 -14.96 7.56 0.27
N THR A 35 -15.44 6.78 1.24
CA THR A 35 -16.87 6.71 1.57
C THR A 35 -17.38 8.03 2.14
N SER A 36 -16.65 8.63 3.09
CA SER A 36 -16.98 9.94 3.66
C SER A 36 -16.95 11.03 2.61
N CYS A 37 -15.97 11.02 1.71
CA CYS A 37 -15.90 11.96 0.59
C CYS A 37 -17.10 11.80 -0.34
N ALA A 38 -17.45 10.56 -0.73
CA ALA A 38 -18.61 10.30 -1.58
C ALA A 38 -19.92 10.74 -0.92
N LEU A 39 -20.10 10.41 0.36
CA LEU A 39 -21.28 10.82 1.14
C LEU A 39 -21.37 12.35 1.23
N THR A 40 -20.24 13.03 1.43
CA THR A 40 -20.18 14.49 1.48
C THR A 40 -20.47 15.11 0.11
N SER A 41 -19.93 14.53 -0.96
CA SER A 41 -20.14 15.00 -2.33
C SER A 41 -21.61 14.91 -2.76
N VAL A 42 -22.38 13.95 -2.24
CA VAL A 42 -23.82 13.82 -2.50
C VAL A 42 -24.64 14.61 -1.47
N GLY A 43 -24.27 14.53 -0.19
CA GLY A 43 -25.00 15.11 0.92
C GLY A 43 -24.96 16.64 0.93
N MET A 44 -23.80 17.25 0.69
CA MET A 44 -23.65 18.71 0.77
C MET A 44 -24.47 19.46 -0.31
N PRO A 45 -24.45 19.07 -1.59
CA PRO A 45 -25.33 19.69 -2.58
C PRO A 45 -26.82 19.47 -2.28
N THR A 46 -27.20 18.27 -1.82
CA THR A 46 -28.58 17.95 -1.45
C THR A 46 -29.06 18.84 -0.29
N LEU A 47 -28.23 19.01 0.74
CA LEU A 47 -28.52 19.92 1.85
C LEU A 47 -28.62 21.37 1.41
N CYS A 48 -27.79 21.82 0.47
CA CYS A 48 -27.86 23.18 -0.07
C CYS A 48 -29.19 23.47 -0.81
N LEU A 49 -29.76 22.45 -1.46
CA LEU A 49 -31.03 22.56 -2.18
C LEU A 49 -32.25 22.51 -1.26
N ILE A 50 -32.20 21.72 -0.18
CA ILE A 50 -33.32 21.53 0.76
C ILE A 50 -33.31 22.58 1.88
N SER A 51 -32.14 23.09 2.26
CA SER A 51 -31.99 24.03 3.37
C SER A 51 -32.50 25.44 3.02
N GLU A 52 -33.53 25.90 3.73
CA GLU A 52 -33.99 27.30 3.76
C GLU A 52 -33.04 28.23 4.56
N GLN A 53 -31.75 27.91 4.64
CA GLN A 53 -30.77 28.77 5.30
C GLN A 53 -30.81 30.19 4.73
N SER A 54 -30.86 31.17 5.63
CA SER A 54 -30.81 32.62 5.37
C SER A 54 -29.48 33.12 4.77
N ALA A 55 -28.54 32.21 4.51
CA ALA A 55 -27.29 32.51 3.83
C ALA A 55 -27.52 32.74 2.32
N SER A 56 -26.75 33.67 1.75
CA SER A 56 -26.75 33.91 0.30
C SER A 56 -26.38 32.63 -0.47
N MET A 57 -26.89 32.48 -1.69
CA MET A 57 -26.56 31.31 -2.53
C MET A 57 -25.05 31.15 -2.72
N ALA A 58 -24.33 32.26 -2.92
CA ALA A 58 -22.87 32.27 -3.02
C ALA A 58 -22.20 31.72 -1.74
N GLY A 59 -22.72 32.05 -0.55
CA GLY A 59 -22.23 31.51 0.71
C GLY A 59 -22.42 29.99 0.85
N LYS A 60 -23.59 29.47 0.44
CA LYS A 60 -23.88 28.03 0.44
C LYS A 60 -22.89 27.26 -0.45
N TRP A 61 -22.65 27.76 -1.66
CA TRP A 61 -21.69 27.16 -2.59
C TRP A 61 -20.24 27.28 -2.12
N ALA A 62 -19.86 28.39 -1.50
CA ALA A 62 -18.53 28.56 -0.91
C ALA A 62 -18.27 27.55 0.22
N MET A 63 -19.24 27.33 1.12
CA MET A 63 -19.14 26.31 2.17
C MET A 63 -19.08 24.90 1.59
N CYS A 64 -19.92 24.58 0.60
CA CYS A 64 -19.85 23.29 -0.08
C CYS A 64 -18.47 23.05 -0.73
N GLY A 65 -17.91 24.08 -1.37
CA GLY A 65 -16.62 24.03 -2.04
C GLY A 65 -15.45 23.77 -1.09
N THR A 66 -15.39 24.45 0.07
CA THR A 66 -14.32 24.23 1.04
C THR A 66 -14.34 22.84 1.64
N ILE A 67 -15.53 22.32 1.96
CA ILE A 67 -15.70 20.97 2.48
C ILE A 67 -15.28 19.93 1.42
N MET A 68 -15.69 20.10 0.16
CA MET A 68 -15.29 19.22 -0.93
C MET A 68 -13.78 19.26 -1.17
N LEU A 69 -13.17 20.45 -1.15
CA LEU A 69 -11.73 20.62 -1.31
C LEU A 69 -10.97 19.91 -0.19
N PHE A 70 -11.44 20.03 1.06
CA PHE A 70 -10.82 19.34 2.19
C PHE A 70 -10.97 17.81 2.07
N GLY A 71 -12.16 17.32 1.71
CA GLY A 71 -12.42 15.89 1.52
C GLY A 71 -11.58 15.27 0.40
N LEU A 72 -11.55 15.90 -0.77
CA LEU A 72 -10.75 15.45 -1.91
C LEU A 72 -9.25 15.63 -1.66
N GLY A 73 -8.86 16.73 -1.04
CA GLY A 73 -7.47 17.05 -0.72
C GLY A 73 -6.85 16.04 0.24
N THR A 74 -7.52 15.76 1.36
CA THR A 74 -7.06 14.76 2.33
C THR A 74 -7.02 13.35 1.74
N THR A 75 -8.03 12.97 0.95
CA THR A 75 -8.08 11.67 0.26
C THR A 75 -6.95 11.52 -0.77
N SER A 76 -6.67 12.58 -1.54
CA SER A 76 -5.61 12.60 -2.54
C SER A 76 -4.23 12.55 -1.90
N LEU A 77 -4.01 13.33 -0.84
CA LEU A 77 -2.75 13.34 -0.09
C LEU A 77 -2.46 11.96 0.51
N PHE A 78 -3.45 11.35 1.16
CA PHE A 78 -3.33 10.00 1.68
C PHE A 78 -3.02 8.99 0.57
N HIS A 79 -3.64 9.14 -0.61
CA HIS A 79 -3.33 8.28 -1.73
C HIS A 79 -1.89 8.42 -2.19
N VAL A 80 -1.38 9.64 -2.36
CA VAL A 80 0.03 9.86 -2.76
C VAL A 80 0.97 9.19 -1.76
N LEU A 81 0.80 9.46 -0.46
CA LEU A 81 1.66 8.92 0.60
C LEU A 81 1.67 7.38 0.66
N PHE A 82 0.52 6.74 0.54
CA PHE A 82 0.40 5.28 0.66
C PHE A 82 0.39 4.53 -0.68
N LYS A 83 0.52 5.22 -1.81
CA LYS A 83 0.59 4.58 -3.13
C LYS A 83 1.75 3.56 -3.26
N PRO A 84 2.97 3.84 -2.78
CA PRO A 84 4.05 2.85 -2.86
C PRO A 84 3.94 1.75 -1.80
N TYR A 85 3.03 1.85 -0.83
CA TYR A 85 2.96 0.94 0.30
C TYR A 85 2.53 -0.48 -0.14
N VAL A 86 3.42 -1.45 0.06
CA VAL A 86 3.18 -2.86 -0.27
C VAL A 86 2.41 -3.51 0.87
N MET A 87 1.25 -4.09 0.54
CA MET A 87 0.41 -4.86 1.46
C MET A 87 0.99 -6.24 1.70
N ARG A 88 1.32 -6.93 0.62
CA ARG A 88 1.71 -8.34 0.63
C ARG A 88 2.65 -8.59 -0.54
N MET A 89 3.57 -9.54 -0.36
CA MET A 89 4.46 -9.99 -1.41
C MET A 89 4.52 -11.51 -1.43
N TRP A 90 4.47 -12.08 -2.64
CA TRP A 90 4.58 -13.52 -2.87
C TRP A 90 5.69 -13.83 -3.86
N VAL A 91 6.29 -15.01 -3.69
CA VAL A 91 7.17 -15.64 -4.66
C VAL A 91 6.36 -16.65 -5.46
N ASN A 92 6.32 -16.46 -6.78
CA ASN A 92 5.74 -17.41 -7.71
C ASN A 92 6.80 -18.43 -8.11
N GLY A 93 6.47 -19.73 -8.03
CA GLY A 93 7.35 -20.82 -8.49
C GLY A 93 7.58 -21.95 -7.49
N GLY A 94 7.08 -21.85 -6.25
CA GLY A 94 7.19 -22.91 -5.23
C GLY A 94 8.61 -23.22 -4.75
N GLU A 95 9.63 -22.64 -5.39
CA GLU A 95 10.99 -22.62 -4.89
C GLU A 95 11.08 -21.62 -3.73
N SER A 96 11.71 -22.05 -2.64
CA SER A 96 11.97 -21.20 -1.49
C SER A 96 12.90 -20.03 -1.89
N THR A 97 12.81 -18.89 -1.18
CA THR A 97 13.63 -17.68 -1.44
C THR A 97 15.14 -17.97 -1.48
N GLN A 98 15.57 -19.03 -0.80
CA GLN A 98 16.95 -19.51 -0.73
C GLN A 98 17.45 -20.23 -1.99
N THR A 99 16.57 -20.82 -2.81
CA THR A 99 16.98 -21.72 -3.91
C THR A 99 16.86 -21.04 -5.29
N ALA A 100 15.93 -20.11 -5.45
CA ALA A 100 15.70 -19.42 -6.71
C ALA A 100 16.74 -18.30 -6.95
N ARG A 101 17.50 -18.38 -8.05
CA ARG A 101 18.47 -17.32 -8.44
C ARG A 101 17.80 -15.98 -8.75
N ASP A 102 16.64 -16.03 -9.40
CA ASP A 102 15.84 -14.87 -9.83
C ASP A 102 14.34 -15.20 -9.75
N PRO A 103 13.73 -15.20 -8.56
CA PRO A 103 12.32 -15.52 -8.38
C PRO A 103 11.42 -14.44 -9.00
N GLN A 104 10.26 -14.88 -9.51
CA GLN A 104 9.20 -13.96 -9.91
C GLN A 104 8.40 -13.53 -8.68
N LEU A 105 8.35 -12.22 -8.43
CA LEU A 105 7.69 -11.60 -7.30
C LEU A 105 6.36 -10.99 -7.73
N THR A 106 5.33 -11.22 -6.92
CA THR A 106 4.04 -10.52 -7.01
C THR A 106 3.92 -9.64 -5.78
N VAL A 107 3.74 -8.34 -5.96
CA VAL A 107 3.42 -7.42 -4.86
C VAL A 107 1.99 -6.95 -4.97
N GLU A 108 1.33 -6.81 -3.84
CA GLU A 108 0.01 -6.21 -3.74
C GLU A 108 0.14 -4.80 -3.16
N THR A 109 -0.48 -3.84 -3.85
CA THR A 109 -0.60 -2.45 -3.41
C THR A 109 -2.07 -2.05 -3.40
N VAL A 110 -2.37 -0.87 -2.87
CA VAL A 110 -3.73 -0.35 -2.77
C VAL A 110 -3.98 0.83 -3.69
N THR A 111 -5.10 0.82 -4.40
CA THR A 111 -5.52 1.91 -5.28
C THR A 111 -6.06 3.11 -4.49
N LEU A 112 -6.55 4.13 -5.21
CA LEU A 112 -7.28 5.26 -4.62
C LEU A 112 -8.57 4.78 -3.93
N PHE A 113 -9.28 3.82 -4.54
CA PHE A 113 -10.56 3.30 -4.07
C PHE A 113 -10.45 2.14 -3.08
N ALA A 114 -9.33 2.05 -2.35
CA ALA A 114 -9.05 0.94 -1.43
C ALA A 114 -9.08 -0.48 -2.07
N GLN A 115 -8.98 -0.57 -3.41
CA GLN A 115 -8.93 -1.85 -4.11
C GLN A 115 -7.50 -2.38 -4.13
N LEU A 116 -7.35 -3.71 -4.13
CA LEU A 116 -6.04 -4.36 -4.25
C LEU A 116 -5.61 -4.36 -5.71
N THR A 117 -4.34 -4.11 -5.96
CA THR A 117 -3.74 -4.23 -7.29
C THR A 117 -2.41 -4.93 -7.19
N THR A 118 -2.24 -5.95 -8.01
CA THR A 118 -1.02 -6.75 -8.05
C THR A 118 -0.05 -6.24 -9.10
N HIS A 119 1.24 -6.38 -8.82
CA HIS A 119 2.32 -6.04 -9.74
C HIS A 119 3.37 -7.15 -9.75
N ASP A 120 3.68 -7.63 -10.95
CA ASP A 120 4.61 -8.74 -11.13
C ASP A 120 5.94 -8.24 -11.69
N PHE A 121 7.03 -8.56 -11.01
CA PHE A 121 8.38 -8.21 -11.43
C PHE A 121 9.37 -9.30 -11.00
N ARG A 122 10.55 -9.33 -11.60
CA ARG A 122 11.61 -10.25 -11.19
C ARG A 122 12.49 -9.61 -10.15
N LEU A 123 13.13 -10.40 -9.29
CA LEU A 123 14.07 -9.85 -8.31
C LEU A 123 15.21 -9.07 -8.98
N SER A 124 15.63 -9.48 -10.19
CA SER A 124 16.59 -8.72 -11.01
C SER A 124 16.14 -7.32 -11.42
N ASP A 125 14.82 -7.09 -11.48
CA ASP A 125 14.24 -5.80 -11.87
C ASP A 125 14.19 -4.80 -10.70
N ALA A 126 14.45 -5.27 -9.47
CA ALA A 126 14.45 -4.44 -8.27
C ALA A 126 15.77 -3.67 -8.16
N ALA A 127 15.65 -2.35 -7.99
CA ALA A 127 16.77 -1.45 -7.82
C ALA A 127 16.51 -0.48 -6.65
N PRO A 128 17.56 0.04 -6.00
CA PRO A 128 17.43 1.14 -5.06
C PRO A 128 16.74 2.34 -5.73
N PRO A 129 15.86 3.07 -5.02
CA PRO A 129 15.12 4.17 -5.62
C PRO A 129 16.10 5.29 -5.99
N ALA A 130 16.11 5.69 -7.26
CA ALA A 130 16.88 6.83 -7.74
C ALA A 130 16.22 8.12 -7.23
N SER A 131 16.57 8.53 -6.00
CA SER A 131 16.19 9.77 -5.32
C SER A 131 14.84 10.35 -5.74
N SER A 132 13.78 10.00 -5.02
CA SER A 132 12.47 10.64 -5.20
C SER A 132 12.09 11.41 -3.94
N MET A 133 11.40 12.54 -4.13
CA MET A 133 10.89 13.42 -3.07
C MET A 133 9.84 12.74 -2.16
N HIS A 134 9.47 11.49 -2.45
CA HIS A 134 8.47 10.74 -1.72
C HIS A 134 9.03 10.08 -0.45
N PRO A 135 8.44 10.31 0.74
CA PRO A 135 9.02 9.90 2.02
C PRO A 135 9.01 8.38 2.24
N MET A 136 8.03 7.67 1.67
CA MET A 136 7.91 6.22 1.81
C MET A 136 8.43 5.52 0.55
N LEU A 137 9.74 5.27 0.49
CA LEU A 137 10.38 4.51 -0.59
C LEU A 137 11.43 3.54 -0.05
N SER A 138 11.30 2.27 -0.43
CA SER A 138 12.29 1.24 -0.11
C SER A 138 13.04 0.79 -1.36
N PHE A 139 12.33 0.50 -2.45
CA PHE A 139 12.92 0.08 -3.74
C PHE A 139 12.05 0.50 -4.92
N GLN A 140 12.58 0.34 -6.13
CA GLN A 140 11.88 0.55 -7.38
C GLN A 140 11.98 -0.71 -8.25
N ALA A 141 10.90 -1.10 -8.91
CA ALA A 141 10.91 -2.16 -9.91
C ALA A 141 10.02 -1.80 -11.10
N LYS A 142 10.50 -2.05 -12.33
CA LYS A 142 9.79 -1.70 -13.59
C LYS A 142 9.25 -0.26 -13.62
N GLY A 143 10.04 0.70 -13.12
CA GLY A 143 9.67 2.12 -13.05
C GLY A 143 8.62 2.47 -11.98
N LYS A 144 8.18 1.53 -11.15
CA LYS A 144 7.26 1.76 -10.03
C LYS A 144 7.99 1.73 -8.70
N HIS A 145 7.57 2.62 -7.82
CA HIS A 145 8.12 2.76 -6.49
C HIS A 145 7.34 1.91 -5.48
N PHE A 146 8.08 1.26 -4.58
CA PHE A 146 7.53 0.38 -3.55
C PHE A 146 8.15 0.69 -2.20
N PHE A 147 7.35 0.55 -1.16
CA PHE A 147 7.74 0.66 0.23
C PHE A 147 7.38 -0.63 0.96
N VAL A 148 8.37 -1.17 1.65
CA VAL A 148 8.29 -2.36 2.48
C VAL A 148 9.01 -2.10 3.80
N HIS A 149 8.57 -2.83 4.82
CA HIS A 149 9.17 -2.89 6.16
C HIS A 149 10.20 -4.02 6.19
N PRO A 150 11.52 -3.74 6.17
CA PRO A 150 12.54 -4.79 6.14
C PRO A 150 12.45 -5.76 7.32
N GLU A 151 11.92 -5.31 8.46
CA GLU A 151 11.73 -6.06 9.70
C GLU A 151 10.70 -7.19 9.64
N GLU A 152 9.77 -7.15 8.69
CA GLU A 152 8.69 -8.15 8.57
C GLU A 152 9.04 -9.29 7.59
N PHE A 153 10.21 -9.26 6.96
CA PHE A 153 10.65 -10.37 6.10
C PHE A 153 11.22 -11.50 6.97
N GLU A 154 10.75 -12.72 6.76
CA GLU A 154 11.32 -13.92 7.40
C GLU A 154 12.78 -14.15 6.98
N ASP A 155 13.09 -13.93 5.69
CA ASP A 155 14.42 -14.07 5.12
C ASP A 155 15.11 -12.71 4.98
N ARG A 156 15.96 -12.38 5.95
CA ARG A 156 16.72 -11.12 5.96
C ARG A 156 17.66 -10.99 4.75
N ALA A 157 18.26 -12.10 4.30
CA ALA A 157 19.18 -12.05 3.16
C ALA A 157 18.44 -11.72 1.86
N PHE A 158 17.21 -12.22 1.73
CA PHE A 158 16.33 -11.84 0.63
C PHE A 158 15.97 -10.35 0.68
N ALA A 159 15.59 -9.82 1.85
CA ALA A 159 15.26 -8.41 2.00
C ALA A 159 16.45 -7.49 1.68
N GLU A 160 17.66 -7.83 2.13
CA GLU A 160 18.88 -7.08 1.78
C GLU A 160 19.16 -7.08 0.27
N LYS A 161 18.96 -8.22 -0.40
CA LYS A 161 19.10 -8.33 -1.86
C LYS A 161 18.05 -7.50 -2.59
N LEU A 162 16.81 -7.48 -2.11
CA LEU A 162 15.72 -6.69 -2.69
C LEU A 162 15.97 -5.18 -2.56
N LEU A 163 16.49 -4.75 -1.42
CA LEU A 163 16.73 -3.34 -1.11
C LEU A 163 18.09 -2.82 -1.61
N GLY A 164 19.01 -3.73 -1.92
CA GLY A 164 20.39 -3.39 -2.32
C GLY A 164 21.20 -2.72 -1.21
N LYS A 165 20.78 -2.87 0.05
CA LYS A 165 21.41 -2.31 1.26
C LYS A 165 21.37 -3.32 2.38
N LYS A 166 22.38 -3.29 3.26
CA LYS A 166 22.34 -4.07 4.51
C LYS A 166 21.27 -3.48 5.42
N ILE A 167 20.45 -4.33 5.99
CA ILE A 167 19.49 -3.94 7.02
C ILE A 167 20.31 -3.88 8.31
N ASP A 168 20.23 -2.78 9.07
CA ASP A 168 20.87 -2.71 10.38
C ASP A 168 20.08 -3.57 11.39
N ALA A 169 20.74 -4.18 12.37
CA ALA A 169 20.05 -4.99 13.37
C ALA A 169 18.96 -4.15 14.07
N PRO A 170 17.82 -4.75 14.46
CA PRO A 170 16.81 -4.01 15.22
C PRO A 170 17.50 -3.40 16.44
N ARG A 171 17.34 -2.08 16.61
CA ARG A 171 17.70 -1.41 17.86
C ARG A 171 16.84 -2.08 18.93
N LYS A 172 17.44 -2.98 19.71
CA LYS A 172 16.80 -3.61 20.87
C LYS A 172 16.17 -2.46 21.65
N GLY A 173 14.85 -2.46 21.77
CA GLY A 173 14.16 -1.48 22.60
C GLY A 173 14.89 -1.47 23.93
N SER A 174 15.32 -0.29 24.37
CA SER A 174 15.50 -0.09 25.80
C SER A 174 14.14 -0.44 26.39
N ASP A 175 14.11 -1.56 27.12
CA ASP A 175 13.22 -1.70 28.25
C ASP A 175 13.58 -0.51 29.15
N ASP A 176 12.93 0.63 28.92
CA ASP A 176 12.97 1.72 29.88
C ASP A 176 12.13 1.22 31.05
N ASP A 177 12.87 0.87 32.10
CA ASP A 177 12.41 0.63 33.45
C ASP A 177 11.42 1.73 33.87
N ASP A 178 10.12 1.42 33.90
CA ASP A 178 9.17 2.08 34.78
C ASP A 178 9.01 1.20 36.04
N ASP A 179 10.12 1.00 36.75
CA ASP A 179 10.12 0.74 38.19
C ASP A 179 10.02 2.09 38.92
N ASP A 180 8.98 2.20 39.74
CA ASP A 180 8.87 3.02 40.95
C ASP A 180 9.26 4.51 40.90
N HIS A 181 8.27 5.41 41.01
CA HIS A 181 8.31 6.52 41.99
C HIS A 181 6.92 7.10 42.30
N GLU A 182 6.48 6.83 43.54
CA GLU A 182 5.53 7.56 44.44
C GLU A 182 4.02 7.65 44.14
#